data_AF-A0A8T4I0U1-F1
#
_entry.id   AF-A0A8T4I0U1-F1
#
_cell.length_a   1.000
_cell.length_b   1.000
_cell.length_c   1.000
_cell.angle_alpha   90.00
_cell.angle_beta   90.00
_cell.angle_gamma   90.00
#
_symmetry.space_group_name_H-M   'P 1'
#
loop_
_entity.id
_entity.type
_entity.pdbx_description
1 polymer ?
#
loop_
_entity_poly.entity_id
_entity_poly.type
_entity_poly.pdbx_seq_one_letter_code
_entity_poly.pdbx_strand_id
1 'polypeptide(L)' 'TAVAPEREELARRDEQAQQTRRAAGPQEAARLYAQLAVDYARVFGPDHPETLQTRHNHAWNLGRVGEHVEAARLMADVA' A
#
# COMPACT_ATOMS: atom_id res chain seq x y z
N THR A 1 -4.66 -17.49 -11.45
CA THR A 1 -3.31 -17.07 -11.04
C THR A 1 -2.94 -15.86 -11.85
N ALA A 2 -2.56 -14.75 -11.23
CA ALA A 2 -2.14 -13.56 -11.96
C ALA A 2 -0.94 -13.85 -12.87
N VAL A 3 -0.90 -13.22 -14.04
CA VAL A 3 0.19 -13.39 -15.01
C VAL A 3 1.40 -12.57 -14.57
N ALA A 4 2.62 -13.06 -14.85
CA ALA A 4 3.88 -12.40 -14.51
C ALA A 4 3.92 -10.86 -14.77
N PRO A 5 3.44 -10.33 -15.91
CA PRO A 5 3.41 -8.88 -16.14
C PRO A 5 2.54 -8.08 -15.16
N GLU A 6 1.44 -8.65 -14.63
CA GLU A 6 0.61 -7.95 -13.63
C GLU A 6 1.37 -7.80 -12.30
N ARG A 7 2.18 -8.80 -11.94
CA ARG A 7 2.98 -8.77 -10.71
C ARG A 7 4.12 -7.75 -10.82
N GLU A 8 4.79 -7.73 -11.96
CA GLU A 8 5.88 -6.78 -12.22
C GLU A 8 5.38 -5.34 -12.26
N GLU A 9 4.20 -5.10 -12.85
CA GLU A 9 3.57 -3.78 -12.84
C GLU A 9 3.22 -3.32 -11.41
N LEU A 10 2.74 -4.22 -10.55
CA LEU A 10 2.47 -3.88 -9.14
C LEU A 10 3.74 -3.56 -8.37
N ALA A 11 4.84 -4.28 -8.62
CA ALA A 11 6.13 -3.98 -8.01
C ALA A 11 6.63 -2.57 -8.44
N ARG A 12 6.54 -2.26 -9.74
CA ARG A 12 6.90 -0.95 -10.28
C ARG A 12 6.08 0.19 -9.67
N ARG A 13 4.78 -0.02 -9.48
CA ARG A 13 3.90 0.97 -8.84
C ARG A 13 4.20 1.13 -7.35
N ASP A 14 4.59 0.07 -6.64
CA ASP A 14 5.03 0.16 -5.25
C ASP A 14 6.30 1.02 -5.13
N GLU A 15 7.29 0.80 -5.98
CA GLU A 15 8.48 1.64 -6.07
C GLU A 15 8.13 3.11 -6.34
N GLN A 16 7.19 3.37 -7.25
CA GLN A 16 6.69 4.71 -7.52
C GLN A 16 6.03 5.33 -6.26
N ALA A 17 5.22 4.58 -5.51
CA ALA A 17 4.61 5.06 -4.27
C ALA A 17 5.68 5.40 -3.21
N GLN A 18 6.74 4.60 -3.12
CA GLN A 18 7.89 4.88 -2.25
C GLN A 18 8.63 6.17 -2.66
N GLN A 19 8.78 6.42 -3.96
CA GLN A 19 9.39 7.64 -4.48
C GLN A 19 8.50 8.86 -4.22
N THR A 20 7.19 8.76 -4.49
CA THR A 20 6.20 9.81 -4.22
C THR A 20 6.23 10.24 -2.76
N ARG A 21 6.38 9.29 -1.82
CA ARG A 21 6.53 9.60 -0.39
C ARG A 21 7.69 10.56 -0.10
N ARG A 22 8.79 10.45 -0.85
CA ARG A 22 9.99 11.30 -0.70
C ARG A 22 9.82 12.64 -1.41
N ALA A 23 9.18 12.66 -2.58
CA ALA A 23 9.08 13.84 -3.44
C ALA A 23 7.85 14.73 -3.13
N ALA A 24 6.68 14.13 -2.99
CA ALA A 24 5.38 14.81 -2.81
C ALA A 24 4.83 14.67 -1.38
N GLY A 25 5.37 13.76 -0.59
CA GLY A 25 5.04 13.59 0.82
C GLY A 25 4.05 12.46 1.12
N PRO A 26 3.72 12.25 2.41
CA PRO A 26 2.95 11.10 2.87
C PRO A 26 1.50 11.09 2.40
N GLN A 27 0.88 12.25 2.18
CA GLN A 27 -0.51 12.33 1.74
C GLN A 27 -0.70 11.70 0.35
N GLU A 28 0.16 12.04 -0.60
CA GLU A 28 0.08 11.51 -1.95
C GLU A 28 0.48 10.03 -2.00
N ALA A 29 1.50 9.65 -1.21
CA ALA A 29 1.87 8.25 -1.06
C ALA A 29 0.72 7.40 -0.47
N ALA A 30 -0.02 7.90 0.52
CA ALA A 30 -1.16 7.19 1.11
C ALA A 30 -2.21 6.83 0.04
N ARG A 31 -2.55 7.77 -0.85
CA ARG A 31 -3.51 7.54 -1.95
C ARG A 31 -3.06 6.43 -2.89
N LEU A 32 -1.76 6.41 -3.24
CA LEU A 32 -1.19 5.37 -4.09
C LEU A 32 -1.21 4.00 -3.39
N TYR A 33 -0.81 3.94 -2.12
CA TYR A 33 -0.83 2.70 -1.35
C TYR A 33 -2.25 2.15 -1.13
N ALA A 34 -3.26 3.02 -0.98
CA ALA A 34 -4.65 2.59 -0.89
C ALA A 34 -5.10 1.81 -2.14
N GLN A 35 -4.79 2.32 -3.33
CA GLN A 35 -5.10 1.66 -4.59
C GLN A 35 -4.28 0.39 -4.78
N LEU A 36 -2.98 0.44 -4.47
CA LEU A 36 -2.11 -0.74 -4.55
C LEU A 36 -2.58 -1.86 -3.63
N ALA A 37 -3.04 -1.57 -2.41
CA ALA A 37 -3.50 -2.59 -1.48
C ALA A 37 -4.69 -3.37 -2.03
N VAL A 38 -5.59 -2.71 -2.76
CA VAL A 38 -6.72 -3.35 -3.45
C VAL A 38 -6.23 -4.23 -4.59
N ASP A 39 -5.29 -3.73 -5.40
CA ASP A 39 -4.77 -4.47 -6.53
C ASP A 39 -3.94 -5.68 -6.12
N TYR A 40 -3.07 -5.55 -5.11
CA TYR A 40 -2.32 -6.65 -4.52
C TYR A 40 -3.27 -7.71 -3.93
N ALA A 41 -4.33 -7.31 -3.22
CA ALA A 41 -5.33 -8.24 -2.70
C ALA A 41 -6.05 -9.01 -3.82
N ARG A 42 -6.32 -8.38 -4.96
CA ARG A 42 -6.94 -9.03 -6.14
C ARG A 42 -6.01 -10.04 -6.81
N VAL A 43 -4.72 -9.70 -6.91
CA VAL A 43 -3.71 -10.49 -7.66
C VAL A 43 -3.15 -11.63 -6.82
N PHE A 44 -2.90 -11.39 -5.54
CA PHE A 44 -2.19 -12.30 -4.64
C PHE A 44 -3.04 -12.84 -3.49
N GLY A 45 -4.17 -12.20 -3.21
CA GLY A 45 -5.01 -12.51 -2.05
C GLY A 45 -4.80 -11.52 -0.89
N PRO A 46 -5.80 -11.40 0.01
CA PRO A 46 -5.81 -10.41 1.09
C PRO A 46 -4.69 -10.62 2.12
N ASP A 47 -4.28 -11.88 2.33
CA ASP A 47 -3.30 -12.27 3.38
C ASP A 47 -1.89 -12.47 2.82
N HIS A 48 -1.68 -12.20 1.53
CA HIS A 48 -0.35 -12.33 0.93
C HIS A 48 0.62 -11.31 1.54
N PRO A 49 1.90 -11.68 1.80
CA PRO A 49 2.88 -10.77 2.41
C PRO A 49 3.00 -9.41 1.71
N GLU A 50 2.96 -9.37 0.37
CA GLU A 50 3.01 -8.11 -0.38
C GLU A 50 1.75 -7.25 -0.14
N THR A 51 0.56 -7.86 -0.11
CA THR A 51 -0.69 -7.15 0.22
C THR A 51 -0.61 -6.55 1.62
N LEU A 52 -0.15 -7.32 2.61
CA LEU A 52 0.00 -6.86 3.99
C LEU A 52 1.04 -5.75 4.11
N GLN A 53 2.16 -5.86 3.40
CA GLN A 53 3.20 -4.84 3.37
C GLN A 53 2.68 -3.52 2.77
N THR A 54 1.91 -3.59 1.67
CA THR A 54 1.30 -2.42 1.05
C THR A 54 0.25 -1.77 1.96
N ARG A 55 -0.58 -2.56 2.68
CA ARG A 55 -1.52 -2.05 3.69
C ARG A 55 -0.81 -1.38 4.87
N HIS A 56 0.27 -1.97 5.36
CA HIS A 56 1.12 -1.35 6.38
C HIS A 56 1.66 0.01 5.91
N ASN A 57 2.16 0.07 4.67
CA ASN A 57 2.65 1.32 4.10
C ASN A 57 1.55 2.38 3.97
N HIS A 58 0.32 1.98 3.63
CA HIS A 58 -0.83 2.87 3.63
C HIS A 58 -1.09 3.44 5.04
N ALA A 59 -1.21 2.56 6.04
CA ALA A 59 -1.44 2.94 7.44
C ALA A 59 -0.36 3.88 7.98
N TRP A 60 0.91 3.57 7.69
CA TRP A 60 2.05 4.39 8.11
C TRP A 60 1.99 5.80 7.52
N ASN A 61 1.61 5.96 6.25
CA ASN A 61 1.49 7.27 5.63
C ASN A 61 0.30 8.07 6.18
N LEU A 62 -0.84 7.42 6.46
CA LEU A 62 -1.98 8.04 7.13
C LEU A 62 -1.60 8.57 8.52
N GLY A 63 -0.85 7.79 9.31
CA GLY A 63 -0.35 8.23 10.61
C GLY A 63 0.53 9.49 10.51
N ARG A 64 1.31 9.64 9.43
CA ARG A 64 2.14 10.83 9.21
C ARG A 64 1.38 12.09 8.84
N VAL A 65 0.16 11.97 8.34
CA VAL A 65 -0.71 13.13 8.00
C VAL A 65 -1.75 13.42 9.09
N GLY A 66 -1.69 12.71 10.22
CA GLY A 66 -2.60 12.91 11.36
C GLY A 66 -3.86 12.05 11.34
N GLU A 67 -4.03 11.17 10.34
CA GLU A 67 -5.19 10.29 10.19
C GLU A 67 -5.04 9.03 11.07
N HIS A 68 -4.87 9.23 12.38
CA HIS A 68 -4.47 8.18 13.32
C HIS A 68 -5.51 7.08 13.51
N VAL A 69 -6.81 7.40 13.45
CA VAL A 69 -7.89 6.42 13.60
C VAL A 69 -7.87 5.41 12.46
N GLU A 70 -7.79 5.90 11.22
CA GLU A 70 -7.76 5.05 10.04
C GLU A 70 -6.43 4.26 9.96
N ALA A 71 -5.31 4.90 10.31
CA ALA A 71 -4.02 4.21 10.43
C ALA A 71 -4.07 3.04 11.42
N ALA A 72 -4.66 3.24 12.60
CA ALA A 72 -4.77 2.20 13.62
C ALA A 72 -5.67 1.04 13.15
N ARG A 73 -6.78 1.36 12.48
CA ARG A 73 -7.68 0.35 11.89
C ARG A 73 -6.93 -0.52 10.88
N LEU A 74 -6.24 0.09 9.93
CA LEU A 74 -5.47 -0.64 8.92
C LEU A 74 -4.30 -1.42 9.54
N MET A 75 -3.69 -0.91 10.61
CA MET A 75 -2.65 -1.64 11.34
C MET A 75 -3.19 -2.90 12.04
N ALA A 76 -4.46 -2.89 12.48
CA ALA A 76 -5.09 -4.08 13.04
C ALA A 76 -5.36 -5.15 11.97
N ASP A 77 -5.63 -4.72 10.73
CA ASP A 77 -5.89 -5.61 9.59
C ASP A 77 -4.60 -6.24 8.99
N VAL A 78 -3.41 -5.87 9.48
CA VAL A 78 -2.11 -6.43 9.03
C VAL A 78 -1.38 -7.24 10.11
N ALA A 79 -1.96 -7.37 11.31
CA ALA A 79 -1.42 -8.14 12.43
C ALA A 79 -1.99 -9.57 12.43
#